data_AF-A0A1H7V1V5-F1
#
_entry.id   AF-A0A1H7V1V5-F1
#
_cell.length_a   1.000
_cell.length_b   1.000
_cell.length_c   1.000
_cell.angle_alpha   90.00
_cell.angle_beta   90.00
_cell.angle_gamma   90.00
#
_symmetry.space_group_name_H-M   'P 1'
#
loop_
_entity.id
_entity.type
_entity.pdbx_description
1 polymer ?
#
loop_
_entity_poly.entity_id
_entity_poly.type
_entity_poly.pdbx_seq_one_letter_code
_entity_poly.pdbx_strand_id
1 'polypeptide(L)'
;MPTTTATNTPPATATATTSAVPRVLAAAFVLSAVHTGYAAVAGIADPTFTVTTPAAWLFYAVGIGSVWLARRQERWAQIGVLAYLVVLLAISVFYYPTTFTVEKQTVFGWFENDVYVGLLMIATYLTVGRVRSSPSAR
;
A
#
# COMPACT_ATOMS: atom_id res chain seq x y z
N MET A 1 23.61 38.97 -27.96
CA MET A 1 23.62 38.35 -26.61
C MET A 1 22.91 37.01 -26.72
N PRO A 2 23.55 35.87 -26.42
CA PRO A 2 22.88 34.59 -26.45
C PRO A 2 22.11 34.38 -25.15
N THR A 3 20.79 34.22 -25.25
CA THR A 3 19.91 33.86 -24.14
C THR A 3 20.12 32.38 -23.83
N THR A 4 20.81 32.07 -22.73
CA THR A 4 20.98 30.70 -22.27
C THR A 4 19.68 30.24 -21.60
N THR A 5 18.88 29.44 -22.32
CA THR A 5 17.70 28.77 -21.74
C THR A 5 18.19 27.68 -20.78
N ALA A 6 18.13 27.94 -19.48
CA ALA A 6 18.43 26.94 -18.46
C ALA A 6 17.33 25.87 -18.46
N THR A 7 17.66 24.69 -19.00
CA THR A 7 16.81 23.50 -18.90
C THR A 7 16.81 23.04 -17.44
N ASN A 8 15.78 23.43 -16.68
CA ASN A 8 15.53 22.94 -15.33
C ASN A 8 15.25 21.43 -15.39
N THR A 9 16.31 20.63 -15.32
CA THR A 9 16.21 19.18 -15.17
C THR A 9 15.77 18.92 -13.73
N PRO A 10 14.60 18.30 -13.48
CA PRO A 10 14.20 17.96 -12.13
C PRO A 10 15.26 17.05 -11.49
N PRO A 11 15.62 17.24 -10.22
CA PRO A 11 16.58 16.37 -9.55
C PRO A 11 16.07 14.93 -9.59
N ALA A 12 16.92 13.99 -10.05
CA ALA A 12 16.58 12.57 -10.26
C ALA A 12 15.91 11.91 -9.04
N THR A 13 16.22 12.40 -7.84
CA THR A 13 15.62 11.99 -6.57
C THR A 13 14.12 12.23 -6.51
N ALA A 14 13.61 13.35 -7.02
CA ALA A 14 12.18 13.67 -7.02
C ALA A 14 11.39 12.71 -7.92
N THR A 15 11.95 12.37 -9.09
CA THR A 15 11.33 11.45 -10.05
C THR A 15 11.30 10.01 -9.51
N ALA A 16 12.35 9.58 -8.80
CA ALA A 16 12.43 8.25 -8.19
C ALA A 16 11.33 8.02 -7.13
N THR A 17 11.14 8.97 -6.21
CA THR A 17 10.08 8.96 -5.17
C THR A 17 8.67 8.90 -5.79
N THR A 18 8.49 9.56 -6.95
CA THR A 18 7.21 9.65 -7.66
C THR A 18 6.86 8.38 -8.46
N SER A 19 7.78 7.42 -8.60
CA SER A 19 7.47 6.10 -9.19
C SER A 19 7.34 4.96 -8.17
N ALA A 20 7.75 5.18 -6.92
CA ALA A 20 7.87 4.13 -5.92
C ALA A 20 6.54 3.69 -5.27
N VAL A 21 5.62 4.61 -4.95
CA VAL A 21 4.35 4.30 -4.25
C VAL A 21 3.56 3.14 -4.87
N PRO A 22 3.23 3.13 -6.18
CA PRO A 22 2.45 2.03 -6.75
C PRO A 22 3.19 0.70 -6.69
N ARG A 23 4.53 0.69 -6.75
CA ARG A 23 5.33 -0.54 -6.62
C ARG A 23 5.31 -1.09 -5.20
N VAL A 24 5.45 -0.21 -4.21
CA VAL A 24 5.39 -0.59 -2.78
C VAL A 24 3.99 -1.11 -2.41
N LEU A 25 2.93 -0.42 -2.86
CA LEU A 25 1.55 -0.89 -2.67
C LEU A 25 1.33 -2.25 -3.36
N ALA A 26 1.80 -2.41 -4.59
CA ALA A 26 1.68 -3.68 -5.30
C ALA A 26 2.40 -4.81 -4.54
N ALA A 27 3.61 -4.56 -4.04
CA ALA A 27 4.34 -5.52 -3.23
C ALA A 27 3.57 -5.91 -1.96
N ALA A 28 2.97 -4.95 -1.27
CA ALA A 28 2.15 -5.22 -0.08
C ALA A 28 0.95 -6.11 -0.41
N PHE A 29 0.19 -5.80 -1.46
CA PHE A 29 -0.98 -6.60 -1.85
C PHE A 29 -0.62 -7.98 -2.39
N VAL A 30 0.50 -8.11 -3.12
CA VAL A 30 0.99 -9.42 -3.57
C VAL A 30 1.39 -10.27 -2.38
N LEU A 31 2.14 -9.71 -1.42
CA LEU A 31 2.50 -10.41 -0.19
C LEU A 31 1.26 -10.90 0.57
N SER A 32 0.28 -10.02 0.77
CA SER A 32 -1.00 -10.36 1.41
C SER A 32 -1.76 -11.45 0.66
N ALA A 33 -1.81 -11.40 -0.69
CA ALA A 33 -2.48 -12.43 -1.50
C ALA A 33 -1.79 -13.79 -1.39
N VAL A 34 -0.46 -13.81 -1.41
CA VAL A 34 0.33 -15.04 -1.20
C VAL A 34 0.05 -15.62 0.19
N HIS A 35 0.01 -14.78 1.22
CA HIS A 35 -0.30 -15.24 2.58
C HIS A 35 -1.72 -15.75 2.72
N THR A 36 -2.71 -15.10 2.11
CA THR A 36 -4.10 -15.60 2.10
C THR A 36 -4.21 -16.97 1.44
N GLY A 37 -3.49 -17.19 0.32
CA GLY A 37 -3.39 -18.50 -0.32
C GLY A 37 -2.69 -19.54 0.56
N TYR A 38 -1.56 -19.16 1.18
CA TYR A 38 -0.84 -20.01 2.12
C TYR A 38 -1.72 -20.43 3.29
N ALA A 39 -2.40 -19.47 3.95
CA ALA A 39 -3.24 -19.74 5.10
C ALA A 39 -4.39 -20.70 4.75
N ALA A 40 -4.95 -20.58 3.55
CA ALA A 40 -5.96 -21.50 3.05
C ALA A 40 -5.42 -22.93 2.88
N VAL A 41 -4.25 -23.09 2.26
CA VAL A 41 -3.62 -24.41 2.06
C VAL A 41 -3.13 -25.02 3.38
N ALA A 42 -2.62 -24.20 4.29
CA ALA A 42 -2.12 -24.62 5.59
C ALA A 42 -3.25 -24.89 6.62
N GLY A 43 -4.52 -24.63 6.28
CA GLY A 43 -5.66 -24.87 7.17
C GLY A 43 -5.75 -23.90 8.36
N ILE A 44 -5.09 -22.74 8.27
CA ILE A 44 -5.07 -21.70 9.33
C ILE A 44 -5.78 -20.41 8.90
N ALA A 45 -6.47 -20.44 7.77
CA ALA A 45 -7.20 -19.29 7.25
C ALA A 45 -8.32 -18.86 8.19
N ASP A 46 -8.52 -17.54 8.25
CA ASP A 46 -9.70 -16.98 8.90
C ASP A 46 -10.95 -17.30 8.06
N PRO A 47 -12.00 -17.93 8.63
CA PRO A 47 -13.20 -18.27 7.87
C PRO A 47 -13.94 -17.04 7.31
N THR A 48 -13.72 -15.86 7.89
CA THR A 48 -14.31 -14.60 7.42
C THR A 48 -13.49 -13.93 6.32
N PHE A 49 -12.24 -14.34 6.13
CA PHE A 49 -11.31 -13.77 5.16
C PHE A 49 -10.42 -14.85 4.53
N THR A 50 -10.94 -15.48 3.48
CA THR A 50 -10.29 -16.57 2.74
C THR A 50 -10.49 -16.40 1.23
N VAL A 51 -9.72 -17.12 0.41
CA VAL A 51 -9.83 -17.14 -1.06
C VAL A 51 -11.23 -17.44 -1.60
N THR A 52 -12.11 -18.03 -0.80
CA THR A 52 -13.51 -18.31 -1.18
C THR A 52 -14.50 -17.23 -0.75
N THR A 53 -14.07 -16.27 0.08
CA THR A 53 -14.96 -15.25 0.65
C THR A 53 -15.05 -14.02 -0.26
N PRO A 54 -16.27 -13.48 -0.50
CA PRO A 54 -16.43 -12.24 -1.27
C PRO A 54 -15.64 -11.06 -0.68
N ALA A 55 -15.49 -11.03 0.65
CA ALA A 55 -14.74 -10.00 1.35
C ALA A 55 -13.25 -9.95 0.93
N ALA A 56 -12.60 -11.11 0.79
CA ALA A 56 -11.21 -11.18 0.32
C ALA A 56 -11.06 -10.64 -1.11
N TRP A 57 -11.97 -11.04 -2.01
CA TRP A 57 -11.96 -10.56 -3.39
C TRP A 57 -12.19 -9.05 -3.48
N LEU A 58 -13.13 -8.53 -2.69
CA LEU A 58 -13.37 -7.08 -2.62
C LEU A 58 -12.14 -6.35 -2.10
N PHE A 59 -11.50 -6.85 -1.05
CA PHE A 59 -10.26 -6.28 -0.51
C PHE A 59 -9.16 -6.20 -1.56
N TYR A 60 -8.89 -7.29 -2.29
CA TYR A 60 -7.88 -7.28 -3.35
C TYR A 60 -8.26 -6.42 -4.55
N ALA A 61 -9.55 -6.35 -4.91
CA ALA A 61 -10.03 -5.46 -5.97
C ALA A 61 -9.79 -3.99 -5.60
N VAL A 62 -10.10 -3.59 -4.36
CA VAL A 62 -9.82 -2.24 -3.84
C VAL A 62 -8.32 -2.00 -3.77
N GLY A 63 -7.54 -2.99 -3.32
CA GLY A 63 -6.07 -2.93 -3.31
C GLY A 63 -5.48 -2.67 -4.70
N ILE A 64 -5.89 -3.43 -5.71
CA ILE A 64 -5.48 -3.23 -7.11
C ILE A 64 -5.93 -1.85 -7.62
N GLY A 65 -7.16 -1.45 -7.31
CA GLY A 65 -7.68 -0.12 -7.63
C GLY A 65 -6.83 0.99 -7.02
N SER A 66 -6.37 0.83 -5.78
CA SER A 66 -5.49 1.78 -5.09
C SER A 66 -4.09 1.84 -5.73
N VAL A 67 -3.54 0.71 -6.19
CA VAL A 67 -2.28 0.67 -6.94
C VAL A 67 -2.41 1.46 -8.24
N TRP A 68 -3.51 1.28 -8.96
CA TRP A 68 -3.77 2.03 -10.19
C TRP A 68 -3.97 3.52 -9.92
N LEU A 69 -4.75 3.86 -8.89
CA LEU A 69 -4.97 5.23 -8.45
C LEU A 69 -3.66 5.92 -8.04
N ALA A 70 -2.74 5.20 -7.38
CA ALA A 70 -1.44 5.72 -6.97
C ALA A 70 -0.50 6.08 -8.13
N ARG A 71 -0.82 5.69 -9.37
CA ARG A 71 -0.09 6.10 -10.59
C ARG A 71 -0.45 7.52 -11.04
N ARG A 72 -1.60 8.04 -10.61
CA ARG A 72 -2.09 9.38 -10.93
C ARG A 72 -1.31 10.44 -10.16
N GLN A 73 -1.04 11.60 -10.75
CA GLN A 73 -0.30 12.69 -10.09
C GLN A 73 -1.26 13.70 -9.42
N GLU A 74 -2.54 13.58 -9.70
CA GLU A 74 -3.58 14.46 -9.22
C GLU A 74 -3.69 14.41 -7.70
N ARG A 75 -3.76 15.59 -7.06
CA ARG A 75 -3.79 15.72 -5.60
C ARG A 75 -4.92 14.93 -4.95
N TRP A 76 -6.11 14.90 -5.58
CA TRP A 76 -7.26 14.15 -5.07
C TRP A 76 -6.99 12.63 -5.07
N ALA A 77 -6.29 12.12 -6.08
CA ALA A 77 -5.94 10.70 -6.16
C ALA A 77 -4.94 10.34 -5.06
N GLN A 78 -3.95 11.21 -4.83
CA GLN A 78 -2.97 11.05 -3.74
C GLN A 78 -3.63 11.11 -2.36
N ILE A 79 -4.59 12.01 -2.15
CA ILE A 79 -5.39 12.07 -0.92
C ILE A 79 -6.23 10.80 -0.75
N GLY A 80 -6.85 10.30 -1.81
CA GLY A 80 -7.63 9.06 -1.77
C GLY A 80 -6.79 7.84 -1.37
N VAL A 81 -5.60 7.70 -1.96
CA VAL A 81 -4.63 6.65 -1.59
C VAL A 81 -4.16 6.82 -0.14
N LEU A 82 -3.87 8.05 0.29
CA LEU A 82 -3.45 8.32 1.66
C LEU A 82 -4.55 7.97 2.67
N ALA A 83 -5.79 8.35 2.40
CA ALA A 83 -6.93 8.03 3.26
C ALA A 83 -7.10 6.51 3.38
N TYR A 84 -7.01 5.79 2.26
CA TYR A 84 -7.06 4.33 2.26
C TYR A 84 -5.91 3.69 3.08
N LEU A 85 -4.68 4.18 2.92
CA LEU A 85 -3.52 3.73 3.70
C LEU A 85 -3.69 3.96 5.20
N VAL A 86 -4.23 5.11 5.60
CA VAL A 86 -4.53 5.41 7.01
C VAL A 86 -5.56 4.42 7.56
N VAL A 87 -6.60 4.08 6.79
CA VAL A 87 -7.58 3.06 7.19
C VAL A 87 -6.92 1.70 7.37
N LEU A 88 -6.07 1.26 6.41
CA LEU A 88 -5.36 -0.02 6.53
C LEU A 88 -4.46 -0.06 7.76
N LEU A 89 -3.69 1.00 8.01
CA LEU A 89 -2.83 1.10 9.19
C LEU A 89 -3.64 1.10 10.49
N ALA A 90 -4.78 1.79 10.53
CA ALA A 90 -5.66 1.75 11.69
C ALA A 90 -6.19 0.33 11.94
N ILE A 91 -6.58 -0.40 10.89
CA ILE A 91 -6.98 -1.81 11.01
C ILE A 91 -5.81 -2.65 11.52
N SER A 92 -4.60 -2.48 10.98
CA SER A 92 -3.41 -3.22 11.41
C SER A 92 -3.06 -2.97 12.89
N VAL A 93 -3.22 -1.73 13.38
CA VAL A 93 -2.85 -1.37 14.76
C VAL A 93 -3.94 -1.74 15.76
N PHE A 94 -5.21 -1.48 15.43
CA PHE A 94 -6.30 -1.57 16.42
C PHE A 94 -7.14 -2.85 16.30
N TYR A 95 -7.28 -3.42 15.10
CA TYR A 95 -8.14 -4.58 14.87
C TYR A 95 -7.33 -5.87 14.75
N TYR A 96 -6.26 -5.87 13.97
CA TYR A 96 -5.47 -7.08 13.70
C TYR A 96 -4.99 -7.82 14.95
N PRO A 97 -4.51 -7.16 16.03
CA PRO A 97 -4.08 -7.85 17.25
C PRO A 97 -5.18 -8.71 17.89
N THR A 98 -6.45 -8.37 17.67
CA THR A 98 -7.60 -9.14 18.18
C THR A 98 -7.85 -10.42 17.39
N THR A 99 -7.35 -10.50 16.15
CA THR A 99 -7.56 -11.62 15.21
C THR A 99 -6.34 -12.53 15.04
N PHE A 100 -5.18 -12.11 15.55
CA PHE A 100 -3.89 -12.82 15.45
C PHE A 100 -3.73 -13.86 16.58
N THR A 101 -4.53 -14.92 16.48
CA THR A 101 -4.56 -16.03 17.43
C THR A 101 -3.26 -16.84 17.43
N VAL A 102 -3.04 -17.65 18.47
CA VAL A 102 -1.81 -18.46 18.65
C VAL A 102 -1.49 -19.32 17.43
N GLU A 103 -2.50 -19.90 16.80
CA GLU A 103 -2.36 -20.75 15.60
C GLU A 103 -1.81 -19.98 14.38
N LYS A 104 -1.98 -18.66 14.35
CA LYS A 104 -1.51 -17.77 13.27
C LYS A 104 -0.11 -17.20 13.55
N GLN A 105 0.43 -17.36 14.75
CA GLN A 105 1.76 -16.88 15.17
C GLN A 105 2.92 -17.76 14.66
N THR A 106 2.91 -18.08 13.37
CA THR A 106 4.00 -18.80 12.72
C THR A 106 5.12 -17.83 12.32
N VAL A 107 6.34 -18.34 12.04
CA VAL A 107 7.43 -17.50 11.52
C VAL A 107 7.00 -16.74 10.26
N PHE A 108 6.26 -17.42 9.37
CA PHE A 108 5.74 -16.79 8.16
C PHE A 108 4.62 -15.78 8.45
N GLY A 109 3.74 -16.04 9.42
CA GLY A 109 2.69 -15.11 9.84
C GLY A 109 3.26 -13.83 10.46
N TRP A 110 4.27 -13.95 11.32
CA TRP A 110 5.01 -12.79 11.85
C TRP A 110 5.72 -12.01 10.74
N PHE A 111 6.46 -12.72 9.88
CA PHE A 111 7.16 -12.10 8.75
C PHE A 111 6.19 -11.36 7.82
N GLU A 112 5.10 -12.01 7.40
CA GLU A 112 4.15 -11.40 6.50
C GLU A 112 3.51 -10.16 7.13
N ASN A 113 3.04 -10.26 8.37
CA ASN A 113 2.43 -9.13 9.06
C ASN A 113 3.38 -7.94 9.15
N ASP A 114 4.60 -8.16 9.64
CA ASP A 114 5.55 -7.07 9.90
C ASP A 114 6.04 -6.43 8.59
N VAL A 115 6.29 -7.25 7.56
CA VAL A 115 6.68 -6.75 6.24
C VAL A 115 5.52 -6.04 5.56
N TYR A 116 4.30 -6.57 5.66
CA TYR A 116 3.11 -5.94 5.10
C TYR A 116 2.88 -4.57 5.74
N VAL A 117 2.88 -4.47 7.07
CA VAL A 117 2.74 -3.20 7.79
C VAL A 117 3.89 -2.25 7.46
N GLY A 118 5.12 -2.75 7.40
CA GLY A 118 6.29 -1.97 6.96
C GLY A 118 6.12 -1.37 5.57
N LEU A 119 5.61 -2.15 4.61
CA LEU A 119 5.31 -1.67 3.25
C LEU A 119 4.20 -0.62 3.25
N LEU A 120 3.14 -0.79 4.05
CA LEU A 120 2.09 0.23 4.21
C LEU A 120 2.64 1.53 4.80
N MET A 121 3.54 1.45 5.79
CA MET A 121 4.20 2.62 6.38
C MET A 121 5.07 3.35 5.36
N ILE A 122 5.87 2.62 4.57
CA ILE A 122 6.67 3.19 3.48
C ILE A 122 5.76 3.86 2.43
N ALA A 123 4.70 3.17 2.00
CA ALA A 123 3.74 3.73 1.05
C ALA A 123 3.09 5.02 1.58
N THR A 124 2.74 5.04 2.87
CA THR A 124 2.16 6.20 3.55
C THR A 124 3.12 7.38 3.56
N TYR A 125 4.36 7.15 4.00
CA TYR A 125 5.41 8.16 4.01
C TYR A 125 5.63 8.79 2.63
N LEU A 126 5.74 7.95 1.60
CA LEU A 126 5.94 8.40 0.22
C LEU A 126 4.73 9.17 -0.31
N THR A 127 3.50 8.74 0.02
CA THR A 127 2.26 9.39 -0.43
C THR A 127 2.08 10.75 0.25
N VAL A 128 2.42 10.89 1.54
CA VAL A 128 2.45 12.19 2.24
C VAL A 128 3.41 13.16 1.54
N GLY A 129 4.59 12.68 1.14
CA GLY A 129 5.54 13.47 0.36
C GLY A 129 4.92 14.01 -0.94
N ARG A 130 4.21 13.16 -1.68
CA ARG A 130 3.52 13.56 -2.92
C ARG A 130 2.43 14.60 -2.68
N VAL A 131 1.55 14.39 -1.69
CA VAL A 131 0.47 15.32 -1.35
C VAL A 131 1.00 16.71 -1.00
N ARG A 132 2.16 16.79 -0.32
CA ARG A 132 2.83 18.05 0.02
C ARG A 132 3.45 18.75 -1.19
N SER A 133 3.93 17.99 -2.17
CA SER A 133 4.52 18.52 -3.40
C SER A 133 3.50 18.86 -4.49
N SER A 134 2.28 18.31 -4.43
CA SER A 134 1.24 18.57 -5.42
C SER A 134 0.75 20.02 -5.30
N PRO A 135 0.78 20.83 -6.37
CA PRO A 135 0.21 22.17 -6.35
C PRO A 135 -1.27 22.09 -5.96
N SER A 136 -1.73 22.95 -5.06
CA SER A 136 -3.16 23.15 -4.84
C SER A 136 -3.75 23.63 -6.16
N ALA A 137 -4.71 22.88 -6.71
CA ALA A 137 -5.54 23.37 -7.81
C ALA A 137 -6.06 24.75 -7.40
N ARG A 138 -5.63 25.79 -8.13
CA ARG A 138 -6.25 27.11 -8.05
C ARG A 138 -7.56 27.07 -8.82
#